data_AF-A0A357Y5E9-F1
#
_entry.id   AF-A0A357Y5E9-F1
#
_cell.length_a   1.000
_cell.length_b   1.000
_cell.length_c   1.000
_cell.angle_alpha   90.00
_cell.angle_beta   90.00
_cell.angle_gamma   90.00
#
_symmetry.space_group_name_H-M   'P 1'
#
loop_
_entity.id
_entity.type
_entity.pdbx_description
1 polymer ?
#
loop_
_entity_poly.entity_id
_entity_poly.type
_entity_poly.pdbx_seq_one_letter_code
_entity_poly.pdbx_strand_id
1 'polypeptide(L)'
;MEIVIWLGFCAAVGYYANSKGRSAILWGLLAFVISPLLAGLALALMKDKDIQQDISQLRMNQQMMHDRISSNEKMNEARFSQVNAQLAQQQQNAQLAQQQNARLAQQQQQLAQQQLPQQSGTAAAQPVFCGNCGAQLEPGATFCAECGARVEGR
;
A
#
# COMPACT_ATOMS: atom_id res chain seq x y z
N MET A 1 -40.87 -58.21 36.95
CA MET A 1 -41.46 -56.90 36.58
C MET A 1 -40.74 -55.75 37.26
N GLU A 2 -40.49 -55.79 38.58
CA GLU A 2 -39.83 -54.70 39.31
C GLU A 2 -38.39 -54.38 38.86
N ILE A 3 -37.56 -55.41 38.61
CA ILE A 3 -36.16 -55.21 38.18
C ILE A 3 -36.08 -54.49 36.83
N VAL A 4 -36.99 -54.78 35.90
CA VAL A 4 -37.02 -54.17 34.56
C VAL A 4 -37.40 -52.69 34.66
N ILE A 5 -38.38 -52.36 35.52
CA ILE A 5 -38.79 -50.97 35.79
C ILE A 5 -37.62 -50.20 36.43
N TRP A 6 -36.95 -50.81 37.40
CA TRP A 6 -35.85 -50.16 38.12
C TRP A 6 -34.60 -49.94 37.25
N LEU A 7 -34.25 -50.92 36.40
CA LEU A 7 -33.21 -50.74 35.38
C LEU A 7 -33.59 -49.65 34.36
N GLY A 8 -34.88 -49.54 34.00
CA GLY A 8 -35.40 -48.47 33.16
C GLY A 8 -35.20 -47.07 33.77
N PHE A 9 -35.46 -46.92 35.07
CA PHE A 9 -35.20 -45.66 35.78
C PHE A 9 -33.70 -45.33 35.86
N CYS A 10 -32.84 -46.34 36.08
CA CYS A 10 -31.38 -46.13 36.07
C CYS A 10 -30.87 -45.69 34.69
N ALA A 11 -31.39 -46.30 33.62
CA ALA A 11 -31.07 -45.92 32.25
C ALA A 11 -31.54 -44.49 31.92
N ALA A 12 -32.74 -44.10 32.37
CA ALA A 12 -33.28 -42.76 32.18
C ALA A 12 -32.43 -41.69 32.90
N VAL A 13 -31.99 -41.96 34.14
CA VAL A 13 -31.10 -41.06 34.88
C VAL A 13 -29.72 -40.96 34.21
N GLY A 14 -29.19 -42.07 33.70
CA GLY A 14 -27.94 -42.08 32.94
C GLY A 14 -28.03 -41.28 31.62
N TYR A 15 -29.14 -41.43 30.89
CA TYR A 15 -29.42 -40.65 29.68
C TYR A 15 -29.53 -39.15 29.99
N TYR A 16 -30.22 -38.79 31.07
CA TYR A 16 -30.34 -37.39 31.51
C TYR A 16 -29.01 -36.78 31.97
N ALA A 17 -28.14 -37.59 32.58
CA ALA A 17 -26.79 -37.14 32.93
C ALA A 17 -25.93 -36.86 31.69
N ASN A 18 -26.10 -37.65 30.62
CA ASN A 18 -25.40 -37.48 29.35
C ASN A 18 -25.76 -36.14 28.69
N SER A 19 -27.04 -35.75 28.74
CA SER A 19 -27.48 -34.47 28.18
C SER A 19 -26.94 -33.23 28.91
N LYS A 20 -26.37 -33.40 30.12
CA LYS A 20 -25.70 -32.32 30.88
C LYS A 20 -24.16 -32.32 30.74
N GLY A 21 -23.64 -33.02 29.72
CA GLY A 21 -22.20 -33.10 29.45
C GLY A 21 -21.39 -33.88 30.50
N ARG A 22 -22.02 -34.77 31.28
CA ARG A 22 -21.36 -35.65 32.25
C ARG A 22 -21.39 -37.11 31.81
N SER A 23 -20.45 -37.90 32.32
CA SER A 23 -20.33 -39.33 32.00
C SER A 23 -21.60 -40.11 32.37
N ALA A 24 -22.36 -40.51 31.34
CA ALA A 24 -23.62 -41.25 31.46
C ALA A 24 -23.50 -42.52 32.30
N ILE A 25 -22.41 -43.27 32.08
CA ILE A 25 -22.16 -44.57 32.72
C ILE A 25 -21.94 -44.40 34.24
N LEU A 26 -21.17 -43.38 34.63
CA LEU A 26 -20.86 -43.15 36.04
C LEU A 26 -22.12 -42.77 36.84
N TRP A 27 -22.98 -41.92 36.28
CA TRP A 27 -24.22 -41.52 36.93
C TRP A 27 -25.29 -42.61 36.92
N GLY A 28 -25.33 -43.46 35.89
CA GLY A 28 -26.19 -44.64 35.86
C GLY A 28 -25.83 -45.67 36.95
N LEU A 29 -24.53 -45.92 37.15
CA LEU A 29 -24.05 -46.78 38.24
C LEU A 29 -24.29 -46.17 39.62
N LEU A 30 -24.12 -44.85 39.75
CA LEU A 30 -24.39 -44.15 41.01
C LEU A 30 -25.89 -44.18 41.36
N ALA A 31 -26.78 -44.09 40.37
CA ALA A 31 -28.22 -44.25 40.53
C ALA A 31 -28.62 -45.68 40.97
N PHE A 32 -27.90 -46.69 40.48
CA PHE A 32 -28.08 -48.09 40.89
C PHE A 32 -27.73 -48.31 42.37
N VAL A 33 -26.67 -47.63 42.86
CA VAL A 33 -26.19 -47.81 44.25
C VAL A 33 -26.92 -46.91 45.26
N ILE A 34 -27.19 -45.65 44.91
CA ILE A 34 -27.66 -44.61 45.85
C ILE A 34 -29.18 -44.41 45.76
N SER A 35 -29.88 -45.08 44.83
CA SER A 35 -31.28 -44.88 44.43
C SER A 35 -31.43 -43.88 43.26
N PRO A 36 -32.27 -44.20 42.26
CA PRO A 36 -32.48 -43.35 41.09
C PRO A 36 -33.08 -41.97 41.43
N LEU A 37 -33.87 -41.86 42.51
CA LEU A 37 -34.46 -40.58 42.92
C LEU A 37 -33.43 -39.59 43.47
N LEU A 38 -32.48 -40.07 44.29
CA LEU A 38 -31.43 -39.23 44.86
C LEU A 38 -30.42 -38.79 43.81
N ALA A 39 -30.06 -39.70 42.89
CA ALA A 39 -29.21 -39.37 41.75
C ALA A 39 -29.88 -38.35 40.80
N GLY A 40 -31.18 -38.51 40.53
CA GLY A 40 -31.97 -37.56 39.75
C GLY A 40 -32.03 -36.16 40.39
N LEU A 41 -32.29 -36.08 41.70
CA LEU A 41 -32.31 -34.82 42.45
C LEU A 41 -30.93 -34.15 42.48
N ALA A 42 -29.87 -34.92 42.69
CA ALA A 42 -28.49 -34.41 42.66
C ALA A 42 -28.14 -33.83 41.27
N LEU A 43 -28.56 -34.49 40.19
CA LEU A 43 -28.39 -33.97 38.82
C LEU A 43 -29.25 -32.73 38.54
N ALA A 44 -30.42 -32.60 39.15
CA ALA A 44 -31.24 -31.40 39.05
C ALA A 44 -30.60 -30.20 39.76
N LEU A 45 -29.99 -30.43 40.93
CA LEU A 45 -29.34 -29.38 41.74
C LEU A 45 -27.94 -29.00 41.22
N MET A 46 -27.20 -29.94 40.64
CA MET A 46 -25.87 -29.66 40.09
C MET A 46 -25.99 -29.00 38.71
N LYS A 47 -25.59 -27.72 38.66
CA LYS A 47 -25.58 -26.84 37.48
C LYS A 47 -24.83 -27.46 36.28
N ASP A 48 -25.36 -27.15 35.10
CA ASP A 48 -24.94 -27.69 33.81
C ASP A 48 -23.47 -27.35 33.48
N LYS A 49 -22.70 -28.36 33.05
CA LYS A 49 -21.27 -28.22 32.72
C LYS A 49 -21.08 -27.72 31.28
N ASP A 50 -22.10 -27.86 30.44
CA ASP A 50 -22.07 -27.46 29.03
C ASP A 50 -21.91 -25.93 28.88
N ILE A 51 -22.60 -25.18 29.74
CA ILE A 51 -22.51 -23.72 29.87
C ILE A 51 -21.05 -23.24 30.10
N GLN A 52 -20.23 -24.01 30.81
CA GLN A 52 -18.84 -23.64 31.11
C GLN A 52 -17.91 -23.81 29.89
N GLN A 53 -18.12 -24.83 29.07
CA GLN A 53 -17.33 -25.00 27.84
C GLN A 53 -17.65 -23.92 26.81
N ASP A 54 -18.92 -23.56 26.66
CA ASP A 54 -19.33 -22.57 25.67
C ASP A 54 -18.84 -21.15 26.06
N ILE A 55 -18.91 -20.78 27.34
CA ILE A 55 -18.32 -19.53 27.86
C ILE A 55 -16.80 -19.45 27.58
N SER A 56 -16.08 -20.58 27.65
CA SER A 56 -14.65 -20.61 27.35
C SER A 56 -14.34 -20.41 25.86
N GLN A 57 -15.14 -21.00 24.97
CA GLN A 57 -14.97 -20.86 23.52
C GLN A 57 -15.35 -19.45 23.02
N LEU A 58 -16.40 -18.85 23.57
CA LEU A 58 -16.79 -17.47 23.27
C LEU A 58 -15.69 -16.46 23.69
N ARG A 59 -15.05 -16.68 24.83
CA ARG A 59 -13.94 -15.84 25.30
C ARG A 59 -12.70 -15.97 24.40
N MET A 60 -12.38 -17.17 23.93
CA MET A 60 -11.27 -17.40 22.99
C MET A 60 -11.53 -16.75 21.62
N ASN A 61 -12.77 -16.83 21.09
CA ASN A 61 -13.14 -16.13 19.86
C ASN A 61 -13.04 -14.61 19.99
N GLN A 62 -13.43 -14.05 21.14
CA GLN A 62 -13.32 -12.62 21.39
C GLN A 62 -11.84 -12.17 21.54
N GLN A 63 -11.01 -12.98 22.19
CA GLN A 63 -9.57 -12.70 22.34
C GLN A 63 -8.85 -12.67 20.99
N MET A 64 -9.18 -13.60 20.07
CA MET A 64 -8.58 -13.60 18.73
C MET A 64 -8.90 -12.34 17.91
N MET A 65 -10.08 -11.73 18.11
CA MET A 65 -10.42 -10.48 17.43
C MET A 65 -9.61 -9.30 17.98
N HIS A 66 -9.40 -9.24 19.30
CA HIS A 66 -8.59 -8.19 19.91
C HIS A 66 -7.12 -8.26 19.50
N ASP A 67 -6.55 -9.48 19.41
CA ASP A 67 -5.17 -9.67 18.95
C ASP A 67 -5.00 -9.25 17.48
N ARG A 68 -5.96 -9.58 16.62
CA ARG A 68 -5.94 -9.14 15.22
C ARG A 68 -6.01 -7.63 15.11
N ILE A 69 -6.90 -6.97 15.85
CA ILE A 69 -7.03 -5.51 15.85
C ILE A 69 -5.72 -4.87 16.34
N SER A 70 -5.19 -5.31 17.48
CA SER A 70 -3.93 -4.78 18.04
C SER A 70 -2.74 -4.98 17.11
N SER A 71 -2.64 -6.15 16.46
CA SER A 71 -1.58 -6.42 15.49
C SER A 71 -1.69 -5.54 14.24
N ASN A 72 -2.92 -5.27 13.80
CA ASN A 72 -3.18 -4.46 12.61
C ASN A 72 -2.95 -2.97 12.89
N GLU A 73 -3.31 -2.49 14.09
CA GLU A 73 -2.99 -1.13 14.55
C GLU A 73 -1.47 -0.89 14.58
N LYS A 74 -0.70 -1.82 15.17
CA LYS A 74 0.77 -1.74 15.18
C LYS A 74 1.37 -1.78 13.78
N MET A 75 0.85 -2.62 12.89
CA MET A 75 1.30 -2.68 11.49
C MET A 75 0.97 -1.40 10.74
N ASN A 76 -0.20 -0.80 10.98
CA ASN A 76 -0.61 0.45 10.37
C ASN A 76 0.31 1.60 10.83
N GLU A 77 0.66 1.63 12.12
CA GLU A 77 1.58 2.62 12.67
C GLU A 77 3.00 2.50 12.08
N ALA A 78 3.51 1.27 11.94
CA ALA A 78 4.79 1.03 11.27
C ALA A 78 4.77 1.50 9.80
N ARG A 79 3.71 1.17 9.05
CA ARG A 79 3.53 1.64 7.66
C ARG A 79 3.48 3.16 7.57
N PHE A 80 2.75 3.81 8.48
CA PHE A 80 2.64 5.27 8.49
C PHE A 80 4.00 5.94 8.73
N SER A 81 4.78 5.42 9.69
CA SER A 81 6.14 5.92 9.95
C SER A 81 7.05 5.77 8.72
N GLN A 82 6.91 4.66 7.99
CA GLN A 82 7.70 4.38 6.79
C GLN A 82 7.33 5.33 5.65
N VAL A 83 6.03 5.58 5.42
CA VAL A 83 5.56 6.51 4.38
C VAL A 83 5.99 7.94 4.69
N ASN A 84 5.88 8.39 5.94
CA ASN A 84 6.30 9.74 6.31
C ASN A 84 7.80 9.96 6.09
N ALA A 85 8.63 8.96 6.44
CA ALA A 85 10.07 9.01 6.19
C ALA A 85 10.40 9.05 4.68
N GLN A 86 9.70 8.24 3.87
CA GLN A 86 9.85 8.27 2.41
C GLN A 86 9.45 9.62 1.82
N LEU A 87 8.35 10.22 2.30
CA LEU A 87 7.87 11.51 1.82
C LEU A 87 8.87 12.63 2.15
N ALA A 88 9.45 12.62 3.36
CA ALA A 88 10.48 13.59 3.76
C ALA A 88 11.72 13.50 2.85
N GLN A 89 12.17 12.28 2.56
CA GLN A 89 13.29 12.04 1.64
C GLN A 89 12.96 12.47 0.21
N GLN A 90 11.75 12.17 -0.26
CA GLN A 90 11.31 12.54 -1.60
C GLN A 90 11.16 14.06 -1.75
N GLN A 91 10.63 14.75 -0.73
CA GLN A 91 10.54 16.21 -0.70
C GLN A 91 11.92 16.85 -0.77
N GLN A 92 12.90 16.32 -0.03
CA GLN A 92 14.26 16.81 -0.07
C GLN A 92 14.87 16.67 -1.48
N ASN A 93 14.74 15.47 -2.09
CA ASN A 93 15.23 15.22 -3.45
C ASN A 93 14.52 16.09 -4.50
N ALA A 94 13.22 16.32 -4.36
CA ALA A 94 12.46 17.19 -5.24
C ALA A 94 12.89 18.66 -5.11
N GLN A 95 13.15 19.14 -3.89
CA GLN A 95 13.68 20.49 -3.66
C GLN A 95 15.07 20.67 -4.26
N LEU A 96 15.96 19.69 -4.09
CA LEU A 96 17.31 19.69 -4.68
C LEU A 96 17.23 19.74 -6.22
N ALA A 97 16.36 18.91 -6.82
CA ALA A 97 16.15 18.90 -8.27
C ALA A 97 15.56 20.23 -8.79
N GLN A 98 14.61 20.83 -8.05
CA GLN A 98 14.07 22.15 -8.39
C GLN A 98 15.13 23.25 -8.32
N GLN A 99 15.97 23.24 -7.27
CA GLN A 99 17.07 24.19 -7.15
C GLN A 99 18.12 24.01 -8.26
N GLN A 100 18.45 22.76 -8.60
CA GLN A 100 19.39 22.46 -9.67
C GLN A 100 18.86 22.99 -11.01
N ASN A 101 17.59 22.77 -11.33
CA ASN A 101 16.96 23.28 -12.55
C ASN A 101 16.92 24.82 -12.57
N ALA A 102 16.61 25.48 -11.45
CA ALA A 102 16.63 26.94 -11.35
C ALA A 102 18.04 27.52 -11.53
N ARG A 103 19.07 26.88 -10.96
CA ARG A 103 20.47 27.29 -11.16
C ARG A 103 20.92 27.11 -12.61
N LEU A 104 20.57 26.00 -13.25
CA LEU A 104 20.87 25.76 -14.67
C LEU A 104 20.17 26.76 -15.58
N ALA A 105 18.92 27.12 -15.29
CA ALA A 105 18.18 28.15 -16.03
C ALA A 105 18.82 29.54 -15.89
N GLN A 106 19.25 29.91 -14.67
CA GLN A 106 20.01 31.15 -14.43
C GLN A 106 21.34 31.14 -15.18
N GLN A 107 22.06 30.02 -15.17
CA GLN A 107 23.33 29.87 -15.89
C GLN A 107 23.13 30.01 -17.41
N GLN A 108 22.09 29.39 -17.97
CA GLN A 108 21.73 29.56 -19.39
C GLN A 108 21.40 31.02 -19.73
N GLN A 109 20.67 31.73 -18.88
CA GLN A 109 20.38 33.15 -19.09
C GLN A 109 21.64 34.03 -19.03
N GLN A 110 22.57 33.75 -18.11
CA GLN A 110 23.84 34.48 -18.03
C GLN A 110 24.70 34.23 -19.27
N LEU A 111 24.78 32.98 -19.75
CA LEU A 111 25.46 32.64 -21.01
C LEU A 111 24.82 33.35 -22.22
N ALA A 112 23.48 33.38 -22.28
CA ALA A 112 22.76 34.07 -23.35
C ALA A 112 22.95 35.61 -23.30
N GLN A 113 23.00 36.21 -22.10
CA GLN A 113 23.26 37.65 -21.95
C GLN A 113 24.72 38.02 -22.21
N GLN A 114 25.69 37.14 -21.96
CA GLN A 114 27.09 37.37 -22.33
C GLN A 114 27.35 37.24 -23.84
N GLN A 115 26.40 36.70 -24.61
CA GLN A 115 26.50 36.60 -26.07
C GLN A 115 25.94 37.81 -26.83
N LEU A 116 25.31 38.80 -26.15
CA LEU A 116 24.92 40.07 -26.77
C LEU A 116 25.31 41.25 -25.87
N PRO A 117 26.02 42.32 -26.34
CA PRO A 117 26.18 42.76 -27.73
C PRO A 117 27.61 43.26 -28.08
N GLN A 118 28.35 42.61 -28.99
CA GLN A 118 29.41 43.28 -29.78
C GLN A 118 29.62 42.59 -31.14
N GLN A 119 28.64 42.70 -32.05
CA GLN A 119 28.91 42.66 -33.50
C GLN A 119 28.02 43.69 -34.21
N SER A 120 28.10 44.94 -33.75
CA SER A 120 27.69 46.10 -34.54
C SER A 120 28.90 46.51 -35.37
N GLY A 121 29.10 45.89 -36.54
CA GLY A 121 30.25 46.27 -37.39
C GLY A 121 30.63 45.35 -38.54
N THR A 122 29.68 44.91 -39.36
CA THR A 122 29.91 44.77 -40.82
C THR A 122 28.56 44.62 -41.47
N ALA A 123 28.24 45.55 -42.39
CA ALA A 123 27.07 45.45 -43.24
C ALA A 123 27.06 44.08 -43.91
N ALA A 124 25.97 43.32 -43.72
CA ALA A 124 25.69 42.12 -44.48
C ALA A 124 25.53 42.53 -45.94
N ALA A 125 26.64 42.49 -46.69
CA ALA A 125 26.61 42.50 -48.13
C ALA A 125 25.91 41.20 -48.55
N GLN A 126 24.64 41.31 -48.93
CA GLN A 126 23.94 40.22 -49.58
C GLN A 126 24.79 39.75 -50.77
N PRO A 127 24.95 38.43 -50.97
CA PRO A 127 25.75 37.91 -52.07
C PRO A 127 25.12 38.37 -53.39
N VAL A 128 25.79 39.28 -54.10
CA VAL A 128 25.36 39.72 -55.42
C VAL A 128 25.93 38.73 -56.43
N PHE A 129 25.11 38.27 -57.37
CA PHE A 129 25.55 37.34 -58.42
C PHE A 129 25.67 38.07 -59.76
N CYS A 130 26.62 37.63 -60.59
CA CYS A 130 26.82 38.15 -61.92
C CYS A 130 25.66 37.76 -62.85
N GLY A 131 25.02 38.74 -63.50
CA GLY A 131 23.94 38.47 -64.46
C GLY A 131 24.37 37.74 -65.75
N ASN A 132 25.68 37.72 -66.08
CA ASN A 132 26.18 37.06 -67.29
C ASN A 132 26.61 35.60 -67.08
N CYS A 133 27.21 35.27 -65.93
CA CYS A 133 27.73 33.91 -65.66
C CYS A 133 27.22 33.27 -64.36
N GLY A 134 26.49 34.00 -63.52
CA GLY A 134 25.99 33.50 -62.23
C GLY A 134 27.01 33.43 -61.10
N ALA A 135 28.26 33.83 -61.32
CA ALA A 135 29.29 33.82 -60.28
C ALA A 135 28.99 34.83 -59.15
N GLN A 136 29.36 34.48 -57.92
CA GLN A 136 29.22 35.36 -56.76
C GLN A 136 30.24 36.50 -56.82
N LEU A 137 29.77 37.73 -56.73
CA LEU A 137 30.58 38.95 -56.80
C LEU A 137 30.91 39.43 -55.39
N GLU A 138 32.13 39.93 -55.22
CA GLU A 138 32.51 40.66 -54.02
C GLU A 138 31.80 42.02 -53.95
N PRO A 139 31.45 42.52 -52.75
CA PRO A 139 30.79 43.81 -52.59
C PRO A 139 31.64 44.95 -53.17
N GLY A 140 31.10 45.64 -54.17
CA GLY A 140 31.76 46.79 -54.83
C GLY A 140 32.60 46.44 -56.06
N ALA A 141 32.60 45.20 -56.55
CA ALA A 141 33.30 44.83 -57.79
C ALA A 141 32.71 45.55 -59.02
N THR A 142 33.57 46.07 -59.90
CA THR A 142 33.16 46.76 -61.17
C THR A 142 33.15 45.81 -62.38
N PHE A 143 33.86 44.68 -62.27
CA PHE A 143 33.91 43.62 -63.28
C PHE A 143 33.82 42.25 -62.60
N CYS A 144 33.26 41.27 -63.31
CA CYS A 144 33.22 39.89 -62.84
C CYS A 144 34.59 39.22 -63.00
N ALA A 145 35.13 38.65 -61.92
CA ALA A 145 36.40 37.92 -61.93
C ALA A 145 36.36 36.63 -62.79
N GLU A 146 35.17 36.03 -62.94
CA GLU A 146 35.01 34.75 -63.64
C GLU A 146 34.79 34.90 -65.15
N CYS A 147 34.00 35.90 -65.59
CA CYS A 147 33.64 36.05 -67.00
C CYS A 147 34.09 37.37 -67.65
N GLY A 148 34.68 38.28 -66.88
CA GLY A 148 35.16 39.58 -67.38
C GLY A 148 34.06 40.59 -67.74
N ALA A 149 32.78 40.24 -67.60
CA ALA A 149 31.68 41.16 -67.87
C ALA A 149 31.67 42.31 -66.85
N ARG A 150 31.39 43.54 -67.32
CA ARG A 150 31.20 44.70 -66.45
C ARG A 150 29.92 44.53 -65.64
N VAL A 151 29.99 44.77 -64.33
CA VAL A 151 28.83 44.72 -63.44
C VAL A 151 28.37 46.16 -63.19
N GLU A 152 27.19 46.49 -63.70
CA GLU A 152 26.56 47.80 -63.48
C GLU A 152 26.05 47.86 -62.04
N GLY A 153 26.87 48.44 -61.17
CA GLY A 153 26.53 48.68 -59.77
C GLY A 153 25.35 49.64 -59.66
N ARG A 154 24.32 49.21 -58.91
CA ARG A 154 23.24 50.07 -58.44
C ARG A 154 23.23 50.07 -56.92
#